data_AF-A0A0U1LSD5-F1
#
_entry.id   AF-A0A0U1LSD5-F1
#
_cell.length_a   1.000
_cell.length_b   1.000
_cell.length_c   1.000
_cell.angle_alpha   90.00
_cell.angle_beta   90.00
_cell.angle_gamma   90.00
#
_symmetry.space_group_name_H-M   'P 1'
#
loop_
_entity.id
_entity.type
_entity.pdbx_description
1 polymer ?
#
loop_
_entity_poly.entity_id
_entity_poly.type
_entity_poly.pdbx_seq_one_letter_code
_entity_poly.pdbx_strand_id
1 'polypeptide(L)'
;MSVELDQMAENPSCANNSALLSTLKSLPRDPSGLGFSHLGMDGVWRTFDRAGNVVSYLALSPEEIKEALNIFPKSFRENIEKRLDGVDGRNVTDIEQLLHPREDLLPKFEENEGETDK
;
A
#
# COMPACT_ATOMS: atom_id res chain seq x y z
N MET A 1 -37.37 -26.00 17.41
CA MET A 1 -36.38 -25.62 16.40
C MET A 1 -35.31 -24.84 17.14
N SER A 2 -34.27 -25.54 17.59
CA SER A 2 -33.12 -24.94 18.26
C SER A 2 -31.91 -25.33 17.43
N VAL A 3 -31.27 -24.36 16.81
CA VAL A 3 -29.95 -24.54 16.21
C VAL A 3 -29.04 -23.48 16.82
N GLU A 4 -28.54 -23.79 18.01
CA GLU A 4 -27.28 -23.25 18.48
C GLU A 4 -26.19 -24.10 17.81
N LEU A 5 -25.52 -23.52 16.83
CA LEU A 5 -24.24 -24.03 16.37
C LEU A 5 -23.20 -22.99 16.72
N ASP A 6 -22.67 -23.16 17.93
CA ASP A 6 -21.44 -22.54 18.40
C ASP A 6 -20.35 -22.77 17.35
N GLN A 7 -19.93 -21.69 16.68
CA GLN A 7 -18.81 -21.76 15.76
C GLN A 7 -17.67 -20.86 16.21
N MET A 8 -16.74 -21.53 16.88
CA MET A 8 -15.31 -21.57 16.56
C MET A 8 -14.58 -20.22 16.62
N ALA A 9 -13.79 -20.08 17.69
CA ALA A 9 -12.59 -19.26 17.81
C ALA A 9 -11.93 -18.92 16.46
N GLU A 10 -12.19 -17.71 15.96
CA GLU A 10 -11.41 -17.11 14.89
C GLU A 10 -10.14 -16.54 15.49
N ASN A 11 -9.01 -17.21 15.28
CA ASN A 11 -7.70 -16.57 15.32
C ASN A 11 -7.71 -15.41 14.30
N PRO A 12 -7.70 -14.13 14.71
CA PRO A 12 -8.03 -13.02 13.82
C PRO A 12 -6.80 -12.50 13.06
N SER A 13 -6.00 -13.40 12.50
CA SER A 13 -4.82 -13.01 11.71
C SER A 13 -5.07 -13.02 10.19
N CYS A 14 -6.15 -13.68 9.72
CA CYS A 14 -6.43 -13.83 8.29
C CYS A 14 -7.71 -13.14 7.78
N ALA A 15 -8.63 -12.70 8.65
CA ALA A 15 -9.88 -12.07 8.23
C ALA A 15 -9.66 -10.65 7.67
N ASN A 16 -8.78 -9.87 8.32
CA ASN A 16 -8.56 -8.47 8.00
C ASN A 16 -7.84 -8.29 6.65
N ASN A 17 -6.82 -9.14 6.39
CA ASN A 17 -6.07 -9.14 5.12
C ASN A 17 -6.99 -9.13 3.90
N SER A 18 -8.05 -9.94 3.94
CA SER A 18 -8.97 -10.10 2.81
C SER A 18 -9.74 -8.82 2.49
N ALA A 19 -10.17 -8.06 3.50
CA ALA A 19 -10.97 -6.86 3.34
C ALA A 19 -10.11 -5.71 2.81
N LEU A 20 -8.94 -5.45 3.42
CA LEU A 20 -8.02 -4.42 2.95
C LEU A 20 -7.53 -4.72 1.54
N LEU A 21 -7.09 -5.96 1.25
CA LEU A 21 -6.69 -6.33 -0.10
C LEU A 21 -7.82 -6.15 -1.11
N SER A 22 -9.06 -6.43 -0.74
CA SER A 22 -10.22 -6.22 -1.62
C SER A 22 -10.44 -4.74 -1.90
N THR A 23 -10.32 -3.88 -0.88
CA THR A 23 -10.38 -2.42 -1.02
C THR A 23 -9.25 -1.90 -1.90
N LEU A 24 -8.00 -2.30 -1.65
CA LEU A 24 -6.85 -1.93 -2.48
C LEU A 24 -7.02 -2.41 -3.93
N LYS A 25 -7.66 -3.57 -4.14
CA LYS A 25 -8.01 -4.09 -5.47
C LYS A 25 -9.17 -3.36 -6.13
N SER A 26 -10.09 -2.76 -5.39
CA SER A 26 -11.21 -2.00 -5.96
C SER A 26 -10.85 -0.54 -6.24
N LEU A 27 -9.71 -0.05 -5.75
CA LEU A 27 -9.23 1.30 -6.06
C LEU A 27 -9.14 1.53 -7.58
N PRO A 28 -9.53 2.72 -8.06
CA PRO A 28 -9.32 3.13 -9.44
C PRO A 28 -7.88 2.91 -9.87
N ARG A 29 -7.73 2.29 -11.04
CA ARG A 29 -6.45 2.07 -11.70
C ARG A 29 -6.49 2.68 -13.09
N ASP A 30 -5.31 2.80 -13.65
CA ASP A 30 -5.15 3.16 -15.05
C ASP A 30 -5.92 2.18 -15.96
N PRO A 31 -6.80 2.68 -16.85
CA PRO A 31 -7.62 1.86 -17.71
C PRO A 31 -6.80 1.11 -18.78
N SER A 32 -5.56 1.54 -19.06
CA SER A 32 -4.66 0.80 -19.95
C SER A 32 -4.02 -0.42 -19.28
N GLY A 33 -4.15 -0.54 -17.94
CA GLY A 33 -3.57 -1.63 -17.16
C GLY A 33 -2.05 -1.54 -17.00
N LEU A 34 -1.43 -0.45 -17.45
CA LEU A 34 0.02 -0.22 -17.38
C LEU A 34 0.44 0.60 -16.16
N GLY A 35 -0.52 0.97 -15.31
CA GLY A 35 -0.27 1.60 -14.03
C GLY A 35 0.28 0.65 -12.97
N PHE A 36 0.71 1.19 -11.84
CA PHE A 36 1.22 0.42 -10.71
C PHE A 36 0.65 0.92 -9.38
N SER A 37 0.91 0.19 -8.29
CA SER A 37 0.51 0.58 -6.94
C SER A 37 1.74 0.63 -6.02
N HIS A 38 1.78 1.60 -5.12
CA HIS A 38 2.91 1.81 -4.22
C HIS A 38 2.43 2.25 -2.84
N LEU A 39 3.03 1.68 -1.79
CA LEU A 39 2.86 2.12 -0.41
C LEU A 39 3.98 3.11 -0.08
N GLY A 40 3.63 4.39 0.04
CA GLY A 40 4.58 5.43 0.41
C GLY A 40 5.03 5.32 1.85
N MET A 41 6.21 5.87 2.17
CA MET A 41 6.74 5.89 3.55
C MET A 41 5.97 6.83 4.49
N ASP A 42 4.96 7.51 3.96
CA ASP A 42 3.98 8.32 4.67
C ASP A 42 2.72 7.52 5.05
N GLY A 43 2.68 6.21 4.78
CA GLY A 43 1.55 5.34 5.14
C GLY A 43 0.36 5.43 4.18
N VAL A 44 0.55 6.03 3.01
CA VAL A 44 -0.51 6.18 2.00
C VAL A 44 -0.26 5.23 0.84
N TRP A 45 -1.27 4.42 0.53
CA TRP A 45 -1.29 3.59 -0.67
C TRP A 45 -1.73 4.41 -1.86
N ARG A 46 -0.93 4.46 -2.92
CA ARG A 46 -1.23 5.21 -4.15
C ARG A 46 -1.25 4.30 -5.36
N THR A 47 -2.19 4.53 -6.27
CA THR A 47 -2.20 3.94 -7.60
C THR A 47 -1.75 5.00 -8.60
N PHE A 48 -0.84 4.62 -9.49
CA PHE A 48 -0.26 5.50 -10.50
C PHE A 48 -0.66 5.04 -11.89
N ASP A 49 -0.81 5.97 -12.83
CA ASP A 49 -0.90 5.67 -14.25
C ASP A 49 0.47 5.42 -14.88
N ARG A 50 0.48 5.12 -16.18
CA ARG A 50 1.72 4.90 -16.94
C ARG A 50 2.62 6.14 -16.98
N ALA A 51 2.06 7.33 -16.89
CA ALA A 51 2.81 8.59 -16.89
C ALA A 51 3.32 8.97 -15.49
N GLY A 52 3.01 8.17 -14.47
CA GLY A 52 3.40 8.42 -13.08
C GLY A 52 2.48 9.40 -12.35
N ASN A 53 1.29 9.69 -12.87
CA ASN A 53 0.30 10.49 -12.15
C ASN A 53 -0.48 9.63 -11.16
N VAL A 54 -0.77 10.16 -9.98
CA VAL A 54 -1.63 9.49 -8.99
C VAL A 54 -3.07 9.46 -9.50
N VAL A 55 -3.63 8.26 -9.69
CA VAL A 55 -5.02 8.03 -10.12
C VAL A 55 -5.94 7.89 -8.91
N SER A 56 -5.45 7.26 -7.85
CA SER A 56 -6.17 7.09 -6.60
C SER A 56 -5.21 6.94 -5.43
N TYR A 57 -5.70 7.25 -4.24
CA TYR A 57 -4.95 7.09 -3.01
C TYR A 57 -5.87 6.59 -1.88
N LEU A 58 -5.28 5.89 -0.92
CA LEU A 58 -5.91 5.45 0.30
C LEU A 58 -4.94 5.64 1.47
N ALA A 59 -5.30 6.52 2.38
CA ALA A 59 -4.56 6.73 3.62
C ALA A 59 -4.84 5.57 4.58
N LEU A 60 -3.81 4.82 4.96
CA LEU A 60 -3.93 3.63 5.78
C LEU A 60 -3.65 3.96 7.26
N SER A 61 -4.38 3.31 8.17
CA SER A 61 -4.03 3.32 9.59
C SER A 61 -2.75 2.50 9.86
N PRO A 62 -2.11 2.66 11.03
CA PRO A 62 -0.94 1.85 11.41
C PRO A 62 -1.20 0.33 11.35
N GLU A 63 -2.42 -0.11 11.67
CA GLU A 63 -2.82 -1.51 11.56
C GLU A 63 -2.95 -1.96 10.10
N GLU A 64 -3.59 -1.14 9.25
CA GLU A 64 -3.75 -1.42 7.82
C GLU A 64 -2.40 -1.39 7.09
N ILE A 65 -1.44 -0.55 7.51
CA ILE A 65 -0.09 -0.55 6.97
C ILE A 65 0.59 -1.90 7.22
N LYS A 66 0.56 -2.40 8.46
CA LYS A 66 1.13 -3.72 8.81
C LYS A 66 0.48 -4.85 8.02
N GLU A 67 -0.79 -4.67 7.70
CA GLU A 67 -1.54 -5.60 6.88
C GLU A 67 -1.16 -5.53 5.40
N ALA A 68 -1.08 -4.34 4.82
CA ALA A 68 -0.62 -4.12 3.45
C ALA A 68 0.81 -4.65 3.25
N LEU A 69 1.65 -4.63 4.29
CA LEU A 69 2.99 -5.22 4.28
C LEU A 69 2.99 -6.75 4.10
N ASN A 70 1.88 -7.45 4.42
CA ASN A 70 1.74 -8.88 4.14
C ASN A 70 1.70 -9.19 2.63
N ILE A 71 1.43 -8.20 1.78
CA ILE A 71 1.40 -8.33 0.31
C ILE A 71 2.83 -8.46 -0.24
N PHE A 72 3.81 -7.86 0.44
CA PHE A 72 5.20 -7.85 0.00
C PHE A 72 5.95 -9.11 0.47
N PRO A 73 7.03 -9.51 -0.25
CA PRO A 73 7.90 -10.59 0.20
C PRO A 73 8.50 -10.27 1.57
N LYS A 74 8.69 -11.29 2.40
CA LYS A 74 9.24 -11.14 3.76
C LYS A 74 10.57 -10.37 3.81
N SER A 75 11.43 -10.55 2.81
CA SER A 75 12.72 -9.86 2.70
C SER A 75 12.59 -8.34 2.59
N PHE A 76 11.52 -7.84 1.98
CA PHE A 76 11.24 -6.40 1.88
C PHE A 76 10.47 -5.89 3.11
N ARG A 77 9.61 -6.73 3.67
CA ARG A 77 8.74 -6.38 4.79
C ARG A 77 9.51 -5.85 6.00
N GLU A 78 10.54 -6.55 6.47
CA GLU A 78 11.23 -6.17 7.72
C GLU A 78 11.84 -4.76 7.66
N ASN A 79 12.37 -4.38 6.48
CA ASN A 79 12.93 -3.06 6.27
C ASN A 79 11.84 -1.98 6.21
N ILE A 80 10.74 -2.25 5.51
CA ILE A 80 9.65 -1.29 5.34
C ILE A 80 8.87 -1.12 6.66
N GLU A 81 8.63 -2.21 7.39
CA GLU A 81 7.94 -2.21 8.69
C GLU A 81 8.66 -1.32 9.70
N LYS A 82 9.99 -1.42 9.78
CA LYS A 82 10.80 -0.53 10.64
C LYS A 82 10.71 0.94 10.24
N ARG A 83 10.60 1.23 8.95
CA ARG A 83 10.51 2.61 8.43
C ARG A 83 9.12 3.21 8.62
N LEU A 84 8.09 2.37 8.66
CA LEU A 84 6.68 2.75 8.86
C LEU A 84 6.22 2.62 10.32
N ASP A 85 7.12 2.28 11.25
CA ASP A 85 6.78 2.20 12.66
C ASP A 85 6.33 3.58 13.19
N GLY A 86 5.13 3.63 13.76
CA GLY A 86 4.52 4.87 14.24
C GLY A 86 3.98 5.81 13.15
N VAL A 87 4.01 5.41 11.87
CA VAL A 87 3.42 6.19 10.77
C VAL A 87 1.92 5.91 10.70
N ASP A 88 1.11 6.97 10.63
CA ASP A 88 -0.33 6.92 10.36
C ASP A 88 -0.62 7.74 9.10
N GLY A 89 -0.99 7.05 8.01
CA GLY A 89 -1.26 7.69 6.72
C GLY A 89 -2.45 8.63 6.77
N ARG A 90 -3.37 8.48 7.73
CA ARG A 90 -4.54 9.36 7.90
C ARG A 90 -4.17 10.76 8.37
N ASN A 91 -2.95 10.95 8.88
CA ASN A 91 -2.42 12.27 9.20
C ASN A 91 -2.00 13.06 7.95
N VAL A 92 -1.86 12.40 6.79
CA VAL A 92 -1.60 13.05 5.50
C VAL A 92 -2.93 13.60 4.95
N THR A 93 -3.25 14.83 5.35
CA THR A 93 -4.51 15.50 4.98
C THR A 93 -4.34 16.48 3.82
N ASP A 94 -3.10 16.78 3.43
CA ASP A 94 -2.77 17.67 2.33
C ASP A 94 -3.04 16.98 0.98
N ILE A 95 -4.04 17.49 0.24
CA ILE A 95 -4.47 16.95 -1.05
C ILE A 95 -3.35 17.06 -2.10
N GLU A 96 -2.57 18.15 -2.08
CA GLU A 96 -1.44 18.30 -3.01
C GLU A 96 -0.39 17.24 -2.73
N GLN A 97 -0.09 16.93 -1.47
CA GLN A 97 0.85 15.85 -1.12
C GLN A 97 0.30 14.45 -1.48
N LEU A 98 -1.02 14.26 -1.44
CA LEU A 98 -1.64 12.99 -1.82
C LEU A 98 -1.54 12.75 -3.33
N LEU A 99 -1.76 13.78 -4.15
CA LEU A 99 -1.71 13.73 -5.61
C LEU A 99 -0.31 13.90 -6.20
N HIS A 100 0.55 14.65 -5.52
CA HIS A 100 1.94 14.95 -5.87
C HIS A 100 2.85 14.61 -4.69
N PRO A 101 3.07 13.31 -4.40
CA PRO A 101 3.98 12.90 -3.35
C PRO A 101 5.40 13.42 -3.63
N ARG A 102 6.13 13.70 -2.56
CA ARG A 102 7.53 14.10 -2.65
C ARG A 102 8.36 13.00 -3.31
N GLU A 103 9.47 13.37 -3.94
CA GLU A 103 10.35 12.43 -4.63
C GLU A 103 10.87 11.30 -3.73
N ASP A 104 11.01 11.54 -2.43
CA ASP A 104 11.41 10.52 -1.45
C ASP A 104 10.33 9.45 -1.18
N LEU A 105 9.07 9.75 -1.51
CA LEU A 105 7.91 8.86 -1.37
C LEU A 105 7.53 8.17 -2.69
N LEU A 106 8.18 8.53 -3.80
CA LEU A 106 8.02 7.86 -5.07
C LEU A 106 8.81 6.55 -5.09
N PRO A 107 8.35 5.53 -5.84
CA PRO A 107 9.16 4.35 -6.08
C PRO A 107 10.45 4.77 -6.76
N LYS A 108 11.58 4.56 -6.09
CA LYS A 108 12.89 4.64 -6.72
C LYS A 108 13.01 3.41 -7.61
N PHE A 109 12.63 3.55 -8.86
CA PHE A 109 13.17 2.67 -9.88
C PHE A 109 14.66 3.01 -9.90
N GLU A 110 15.51 2.09 -9.47
CA GLU A 110 16.91 2.16 -9.86
C GLU A 110 16.88 2.07 -11.39
N GLU A 111 16.84 3.22 -12.05
CA GLU A 111 17.38 3.35 -13.38
C GLU A 111 18.78 2.74 -13.23
N ASN A 112 18.93 1.51 -13.71
CA ASN A 112 20.24 1.00 -14.05
C ASN A 112 20.63 1.91 -15.21
N GLU A 113 21.16 3.09 -14.85
CA GLU A 113 21.92 3.95 -15.72
C GLU A 113 22.99 3.02 -16.26
N GLY A 114 22.76 2.57 -17.51
CA GLY A 114 23.76 1.88 -18.28
C GLY A 114 24.94 2.82 -18.34
N GLU A 115 25.89 2.55 -17.44
CA GLU A 115 27.13 3.26 -17.25
C GLU A 115 27.77 3.42 -18.63
N THR A 116 27.69 4.63 -19.17
CA THR A 116 28.42 5.02 -20.37
C THR A 116 29.89 5.06 -19.99
N ASP A 117 30.60 3.95 -20.14
CA ASP A 117 32.05 3.95 -20.07
C ASP A 117 32.63 4.27 -21.46
N LYS A 118 33.23 5.46 -21.50
CA LYS A 118 34.28 6.01 -22.37
C LYS A 118 34.68 5.31 -23.67
#